data_AF-E0SRI2-F1
#
_entry.id   AF-E0SRI2-F1
#
_cell.length_a   1.000
_cell.length_b   1.000
_cell.length_c   1.000
_cell.angle_alpha   90.00
_cell.angle_beta   90.00
_cell.angle_gamma   90.00
#
_symmetry.space_group_name_H-M   'P 1'
#
loop_
_entity.id
_entity.type
_entity.pdbx_description
1 polymer ?
#
loop_
_entity_poly.entity_id
_entity_poly.type
_entity_poly.pdbx_seq_one_letter_code
_entity_poly.pdbx_strand_id
1 'polypeptide(L)'
;MYYNDISGFRYRVLFYRYGYTPHYAEHIIDPRDGREKLVLADPHERQSVIIYDIENKVIEWEYRVPGNTVPNPHTAHIVMDTIPEINAKPGDIICADRDNRWIVIDRDSREIKWGLSLEDVGWAHDIIISKDFDGIIVTDYGAFGRGGFVRKIDFDGKIRWGISMPYAAKLSPLYGYTKSSIHSDSMGGRYIVVQNSEISGVCEVDENGNIVWRCPKAPGTLNNVFLHKPHSAFRMGLAELGGNITVVGLEAGGGIVAIDSLCRPRWGLVTPFSYIPYPFYKPSRYGVMETTHVFPTLWGTIGAIDWKGRGGSMVIELLSLPRSPLPWVLAWEFPINSREMWLDPPIEALEFDNISIMISNTGSDTVLWEVYGTLQSFIAHGMPMHWKKISSGSLAKDDSIVIDIDNHRKMFSFIRLKLGVEKEGGGSRVNIFIVWR
;
A
#
# COMPACT_ATOMS: atom_id res chain seq x y z
N MET A 1 -30.67 5.65 -1.13
CA MET A 1 -29.27 5.46 -0.71
C MET A 1 -28.65 6.84 -0.57
N TYR A 2 -28.23 7.25 0.63
CA TYR A 2 -27.58 8.55 0.83
C TYR A 2 -26.09 8.42 0.50
N TYR A 3 -25.62 9.22 -0.46
CA TYR A 3 -24.20 9.34 -0.76
C TYR A 3 -23.61 10.41 0.17
N ASN A 4 -22.52 10.08 0.85
CA ASN A 4 -21.74 11.09 1.55
C ASN A 4 -20.67 11.62 0.60
N ASP A 5 -20.58 12.93 0.48
CA ASP A 5 -19.50 13.63 -0.22
C ASP A 5 -18.67 14.35 0.84
N ILE A 6 -17.38 14.02 0.91
CA ILE A 6 -16.41 14.87 1.60
C ILE A 6 -15.41 15.35 0.55
N SER A 7 -15.63 16.57 0.06
CA SER A 7 -14.67 17.32 -0.76
C SER A 7 -14.12 16.54 -1.98
N GLY A 8 -15.00 15.84 -2.71
CA GLY A 8 -14.66 15.08 -3.91
C GLY A 8 -14.49 13.58 -3.69
N PHE A 9 -14.57 13.11 -2.44
CA PHE A 9 -14.72 11.69 -2.12
C PHE A 9 -16.19 11.35 -1.98
N ARG A 10 -16.74 10.63 -2.97
CA ARG A 10 -18.03 9.97 -2.83
C ARG A 10 -17.82 8.58 -2.27
N TYR A 11 -18.47 8.28 -1.16
CA TYR A 11 -18.41 6.95 -0.56
C TYR A 11 -19.74 6.51 0.02
N ARG A 12 -19.90 5.20 0.16
CA ARG A 12 -20.98 4.54 0.90
C ARG A 12 -20.42 4.02 2.21
N VAL A 13 -21.13 4.24 3.31
CA VAL A 13 -20.78 3.63 4.60
C VAL A 13 -21.32 2.21 4.61
N LEU A 14 -20.42 1.24 4.77
CA LEU A 14 -20.78 -0.16 4.93
C LEU A 14 -21.01 -0.50 6.41
N PHE A 15 -20.18 0.03 7.31
CA PHE A 15 -20.30 -0.16 8.74
C PHE A 15 -19.82 1.06 9.52
N TYR A 16 -20.58 1.44 10.55
CA TYR A 16 -20.14 2.35 11.62
C TYR A 16 -20.99 2.10 12.86
N ARG A 17 -20.33 1.89 14.01
CA ARG A 17 -21.01 1.74 15.30
C ARG A 17 -20.11 2.24 16.42
N TYR A 18 -20.66 3.02 17.35
CA TYR A 18 -19.93 3.45 18.54
C TYR A 18 -19.49 2.24 19.39
N GLY A 19 -18.26 2.27 19.90
CA GLY A 19 -17.63 1.18 20.64
C GLY A 19 -17.04 0.08 19.75
N TYR A 20 -17.00 0.29 18.43
CA TYR A 20 -16.41 -0.63 17.47
C TYR A 20 -15.38 0.10 16.62
N THR A 21 -14.13 -0.35 16.70
CA THR A 21 -12.96 0.18 16.01
C THR A 21 -12.31 -0.90 15.15
N PRO A 22 -13.00 -1.41 14.12
CA PRO A 22 -12.38 -2.38 13.24
C PRO A 22 -11.09 -1.81 12.66
N HIS A 23 -10.07 -2.65 12.58
CA HIS A 23 -8.77 -2.37 12.00
C HIS A 23 -8.58 -3.09 10.67
N TYR A 24 -9.41 -4.10 10.39
CA TYR A 24 -9.43 -4.89 9.16
C TYR A 24 -10.87 -5.23 8.78
N ALA A 25 -11.11 -5.37 7.48
CA ALA A 25 -12.37 -5.79 6.91
C ALA A 25 -12.13 -6.68 5.69
N GLU A 26 -12.82 -7.79 5.63
CA GLU A 26 -12.96 -8.61 4.43
C GLU A 26 -14.40 -8.49 3.93
N HIS A 27 -14.59 -8.25 2.63
CA HIS A 27 -15.91 -8.20 2.01
C HIS A 27 -16.13 -9.48 1.20
N ILE A 28 -17.01 -10.34 1.71
CA ILE A 28 -17.16 -11.71 1.23
C ILE A 28 -18.62 -12.07 0.95
N ILE A 29 -18.79 -13.15 0.19
CA ILE A 29 -20.02 -13.95 0.23
C ILE A 29 -19.82 -15.03 1.28
N ASP A 30 -20.60 -15.01 2.36
CA ASP A 30 -20.46 -15.96 3.45
C ASP A 30 -20.79 -17.39 2.94
N PRO A 31 -19.86 -18.35 3.03
CA PRO A 31 -20.07 -19.69 2.50
C PRO A 31 -21.18 -20.46 3.24
N ARG A 32 -21.66 -19.98 4.39
CA ARG A 32 -22.73 -20.64 5.16
C ARG A 32 -24.14 -20.39 4.62
N ASP A 33 -24.39 -19.20 4.10
CA ASP A 33 -25.74 -18.77 3.70
C ASP A 33 -25.79 -18.00 2.37
N GLY A 34 -24.63 -17.78 1.73
CA GLY A 34 -24.54 -17.12 0.44
C GLY A 34 -24.83 -15.62 0.46
N ARG A 35 -24.90 -14.99 1.64
CA ARG A 35 -25.17 -13.56 1.78
C ARG A 35 -23.89 -12.73 1.82
N GLU A 36 -24.01 -11.49 1.39
CA GLU A 36 -22.95 -10.49 1.42
C GLU A 36 -22.67 -10.03 2.85
N LYS A 37 -21.42 -10.13 3.31
CA LYS A 37 -21.02 -9.79 4.68
C LYS A 37 -19.69 -9.06 4.75
N LEU A 38 -19.52 -8.31 5.83
CA LEU A 38 -18.21 -7.85 6.29
C LEU A 38 -17.72 -8.74 7.44
N VAL A 39 -16.52 -9.29 7.28
CA VAL A 39 -15.74 -9.86 8.37
C VAL A 39 -14.84 -8.77 8.91
N LEU A 40 -14.99 -8.39 10.17
CA LEU A 40 -14.26 -7.30 10.78
C LEU A 40 -13.36 -7.82 11.90
N ALA A 41 -12.13 -7.32 11.98
CA ALA A 41 -11.24 -7.56 13.11
C ALA A 41 -11.09 -6.25 13.91
N ASP A 42 -11.41 -6.29 15.20
CA ASP A 42 -11.34 -5.14 16.10
C ASP A 42 -10.40 -5.46 17.27
N PRO A 43 -9.14 -5.01 17.22
CA PRO A 43 -8.16 -5.34 18.25
C PRO A 43 -8.15 -4.39 19.46
N HIS A 44 -8.75 -3.20 19.36
CA HIS A 44 -8.56 -2.14 20.36
C HIS A 44 -9.73 -2.01 21.34
N GLU A 45 -10.97 -2.03 20.85
CA GLU A 45 -12.16 -1.84 21.69
C GLU A 45 -12.82 -3.18 22.03
N ARG A 46 -13.07 -4.00 21.00
CA ARG A 46 -13.80 -5.27 21.17
C ARG A 46 -12.88 -6.44 21.44
N GLN A 47 -11.66 -6.41 20.90
CA GLN A 47 -10.73 -7.54 20.88
C GLN A 47 -11.38 -8.79 20.28
N SER A 48 -12.13 -8.58 19.18
CA SER A 48 -13.05 -9.55 18.63
C SER A 48 -12.96 -9.64 17.11
N VAL A 49 -13.34 -10.81 16.60
CA VAL A 49 -13.79 -10.96 15.21
C VAL A 49 -15.31 -10.77 15.18
N ILE A 50 -15.80 -10.04 14.19
CA ILE A 50 -17.21 -9.68 14.02
C ILE A 50 -17.65 -10.03 12.60
N ILE A 51 -18.83 -10.62 12.45
CA ILE A 51 -19.47 -10.82 11.15
C ILE A 51 -20.72 -9.96 11.10
N TYR A 52 -20.73 -9.04 10.15
CA TYR A 52 -21.79 -8.07 9.95
C TYR A 52 -22.50 -8.31 8.63
N ASP A 53 -23.81 -8.50 8.69
CA ASP A 53 -24.68 -8.55 7.52
C ASP A 53 -24.95 -7.11 7.05
N ILE A 54 -24.50 -6.82 5.83
CA ILE A 54 -24.57 -5.47 5.24
C ILE A 54 -26.01 -5.09 4.89
N GLU A 55 -26.81 -6.05 4.42
CA GLU A 55 -28.18 -5.83 3.97
C GLU A 55 -29.12 -5.60 5.15
N ASN A 56 -29.08 -6.51 6.13
CA ASN A 56 -29.92 -6.46 7.32
C ASN A 56 -29.38 -5.48 8.38
N LYS A 57 -28.13 -5.02 8.23
CA LYS A 57 -27.45 -4.10 9.13
C LYS A 57 -27.34 -4.59 10.56
N VAL A 58 -27.04 -5.88 10.72
CA VAL A 58 -26.95 -6.54 12.02
C VAL A 58 -25.60 -7.23 12.18
N ILE A 59 -25.07 -7.19 13.41
CA ILE A 59 -23.97 -8.06 13.80
C ILE A 59 -24.57 -9.45 14.06
N GLU A 60 -24.28 -10.40 13.19
CA GLU A 60 -24.80 -11.77 13.30
C GLU A 60 -23.95 -12.63 14.23
N TRP A 61 -22.66 -12.30 14.32
CA TRP A 61 -21.71 -13.07 15.11
C TRP A 61 -20.59 -12.17 15.61
N GLU A 62 -20.19 -12.38 16.86
CA GLU A 62 -19.04 -11.72 17.48
C GLU A 62 -18.37 -12.71 18.43
N TYR A 63 -17.03 -12.77 18.38
CA TYR A 63 -16.21 -13.60 19.24
C TYR A 63 -14.97 -12.84 19.68
N ARG A 64 -14.82 -12.71 21.00
CA ARG A 64 -13.64 -12.12 21.61
C ARG A 64 -12.52 -13.15 21.62
N VAL A 65 -11.42 -12.85 20.96
CA VAL A 65 -10.28 -13.77 20.88
C VAL A 65 -9.62 -13.90 22.27
N PRO A 66 -9.14 -15.09 22.65
CA PRO A 66 -8.56 -15.31 23.96
C PRO A 66 -7.19 -14.63 24.11
N GLY A 67 -6.71 -14.60 25.35
CA GLY A 67 -5.39 -14.11 25.71
C GLY A 67 -5.38 -12.70 26.30
N ASN A 68 -4.19 -12.20 26.64
CA ASN A 68 -4.04 -10.88 27.25
C ASN A 68 -2.71 -10.14 27.00
N THR A 69 -1.83 -10.67 26.14
CA THR A 69 -0.48 -10.13 25.95
C THR A 69 -0.39 -8.99 24.95
N VAL A 70 -1.11 -9.07 23.84
CA VAL A 70 -1.14 -8.06 22.78
C VAL A 70 -2.58 -7.72 22.40
N PRO A 71 -2.85 -6.52 21.83
CA PRO A 71 -4.16 -6.26 21.24
C PRO A 71 -4.29 -7.11 19.97
N ASN A 72 -5.36 -7.89 19.89
CA ASN A 72 -5.69 -8.73 18.75
C ASN A 72 -7.21 -9.05 18.79
N PRO A 73 -7.82 -9.37 17.64
CA PRO A 73 -7.20 -9.63 16.34
C PRO A 73 -7.03 -8.36 15.48
N HIS A 74 -5.85 -8.17 14.85
CA HIS A 74 -5.62 -7.09 13.88
C HIS A 74 -6.12 -7.40 12.48
N THR A 75 -6.21 -8.68 12.13
CA THR A 75 -6.84 -9.20 10.91
C THR A 75 -7.65 -10.44 11.24
N ALA A 76 -8.63 -10.74 10.41
CA ALA A 76 -9.44 -11.95 10.51
C ALA A 76 -10.00 -12.28 9.14
N HIS A 77 -9.85 -13.53 8.71
CA HIS A 77 -10.30 -14.00 7.40
C HIS A 77 -11.28 -15.13 7.58
N ILE A 78 -12.28 -15.22 6.69
CA ILE A 78 -13.11 -16.42 6.61
C ILE A 78 -12.43 -17.46 5.73
N VAL A 79 -12.38 -18.68 6.24
CA VAL A 79 -11.94 -19.84 5.47
C VAL A 79 -12.99 -20.13 4.40
N MET A 80 -12.60 -20.10 3.13
CA MET A 80 -13.51 -20.34 2.00
C MET A 80 -13.53 -21.79 1.53
N ASP A 81 -12.45 -22.53 1.77
CA ASP A 81 -12.26 -23.92 1.33
C ASP A 81 -11.94 -24.83 2.52
N THR A 82 -12.17 -26.13 2.38
CA THR A 82 -11.78 -27.11 3.42
C THR A 82 -10.26 -27.25 3.46
N ILE A 83 -9.67 -27.17 4.66
CA ILE A 83 -8.23 -27.34 4.90
C ILE A 83 -8.06 -28.46 5.95
N PRO A 84 -7.91 -29.71 5.50
CA PRO A 84 -7.88 -30.88 6.39
C PRO A 84 -6.81 -30.81 7.48
N GLU A 85 -5.63 -30.30 7.16
CA GLU A 85 -4.45 -30.27 8.03
C GLU A 85 -4.67 -29.48 9.33
N ILE A 86 -5.57 -28.49 9.28
CA ILE A 86 -5.95 -27.65 10.43
C ILE A 86 -7.42 -27.83 10.81
N ASN A 87 -8.08 -28.84 10.26
CA ASN A 87 -9.50 -29.15 10.45
C ASN A 87 -10.43 -27.94 10.20
N ALA A 88 -10.03 -27.03 9.30
CA ALA A 88 -10.84 -25.88 8.94
C ALA A 88 -11.83 -26.25 7.85
N LYS A 89 -13.06 -25.77 7.99
CA LYS A 89 -14.14 -25.92 7.00
C LYS A 89 -14.60 -24.53 6.53
N PRO A 90 -15.28 -24.42 5.37
CA PRO A 90 -15.83 -23.15 4.90
C PRO A 90 -16.67 -22.45 5.98
N GLY A 91 -16.38 -21.18 6.25
CA GLY A 91 -17.03 -20.36 7.25
C GLY A 91 -16.39 -20.37 8.64
N ASP A 92 -15.37 -21.20 8.87
CA ASP A 92 -14.46 -21.04 10.02
C ASP A 92 -13.62 -19.77 9.86
N ILE A 93 -13.01 -19.32 10.95
CA ILE A 93 -12.28 -18.04 10.99
C ILE A 93 -10.81 -18.30 11.31
N ILE A 94 -9.90 -17.65 10.59
CA ILE A 94 -8.46 -17.66 10.87
C ILE A 94 -7.98 -16.26 11.24
N CYS A 95 -7.26 -16.15 12.36
CA CYS A 95 -6.75 -14.88 12.87
C CYS A 95 -5.59 -15.10 13.86
N ALA A 96 -4.97 -14.00 14.31
CA ALA A 96 -4.09 -14.02 15.47
C ALA A 96 -4.88 -13.78 16.77
N ASP A 97 -4.53 -14.49 17.84
CA ASP A 97 -5.08 -14.27 19.19
C ASP A 97 -4.20 -13.35 20.03
N ARG A 98 -4.62 -13.08 21.27
CA ARG A 98 -3.92 -12.14 22.16
C ARG A 98 -2.80 -12.79 22.95
N ASP A 99 -2.50 -14.07 22.73
CA ASP A 99 -1.35 -14.79 23.30
C ASP A 99 -0.28 -15.07 22.23
N ASN A 100 -0.28 -14.31 21.15
CA ASN A 100 0.68 -14.41 20.04
C ASN A 100 0.64 -15.75 19.30
N ARG A 101 -0.56 -16.31 19.15
CA ARG A 101 -0.79 -17.52 18.36
C ARG A 101 -1.62 -17.19 17.14
N TRP A 102 -1.40 -17.91 16.05
CA TRP A 102 -2.35 -17.95 14.95
C TRP A 102 -3.31 -19.11 15.17
N ILE A 103 -4.61 -18.87 15.05
CA ILE A 103 -5.65 -19.83 15.44
C ILE A 103 -6.73 -19.97 14.37
N VAL A 104 -7.38 -21.14 14.37
CA VAL A 104 -8.63 -21.38 13.65
C VAL A 104 -9.77 -21.56 14.65
N ILE A 105 -10.84 -20.80 14.46
CA ILE A 105 -12.04 -20.82 15.30
C ILE A 105 -13.19 -21.46 14.52
N ASP A 106 -13.80 -22.50 15.10
CA ASP A 106 -15.08 -23.02 14.60
C ASP A 106 -16.19 -22.03 14.92
N ARG A 107 -16.91 -21.58 13.89
CA ARG A 107 -17.92 -20.54 14.09
C ARG A 107 -19.21 -21.03 14.79
N ASP A 108 -19.49 -22.34 14.78
CA ASP A 108 -20.65 -22.94 15.47
C ASP A 108 -20.36 -23.20 16.95
N SER A 109 -19.32 -24.00 17.23
CA SER A 109 -18.95 -24.38 18.60
C SER A 109 -18.20 -23.27 19.33
N ARG A 110 -17.62 -22.31 18.59
CA ARG A 110 -16.75 -21.25 19.11
C ARG A 110 -15.47 -21.77 19.77
N GLU A 111 -15.10 -23.02 19.44
CA GLU A 111 -13.88 -23.65 19.91
C GLU A 111 -12.72 -23.37 18.96
N ILE A 112 -11.51 -23.32 19.52
CA ILE A 112 -10.28 -23.24 18.74
C ILE A 112 -9.90 -24.66 18.32
N LYS A 113 -9.94 -24.92 17.02
CA LYS A 113 -9.64 -26.24 16.44
C LYS A 113 -8.17 -26.47 16.17
N TRP A 114 -7.44 -25.39 15.92
CA TRP A 114 -6.02 -25.41 15.60
C TRP A 114 -5.37 -24.12 16.09
N GLY A 115 -4.11 -24.21 16.49
CA GLY A 115 -3.30 -23.07 16.86
C GLY A 115 -1.81 -23.31 16.66
N LEU A 116 -1.10 -22.29 16.24
CA LEU A 116 0.35 -22.30 16.05
C LEU A 116 1.00 -21.16 16.85
N SER A 117 2.10 -21.48 17.49
CA SER A 117 2.96 -20.53 18.20
C SER A 117 4.40 -20.76 17.78
N LEU A 118 5.19 -19.70 17.65
CA LEU A 118 6.64 -19.81 17.48
C LEU A 118 7.32 -19.01 18.59
N GLU A 119 8.49 -19.47 19.02
CA GLU A 119 9.20 -18.89 20.17
C GLU A 119 9.63 -17.43 19.97
N ASP A 120 9.86 -17.03 18.71
CA ASP A 120 10.36 -15.72 18.34
C ASP A 120 9.29 -14.70 17.93
N VAL A 121 8.01 -15.05 18.01
CA VAL A 121 6.89 -14.12 17.76
C VAL A 121 6.85 -13.05 18.85
N GLY A 122 6.81 -11.77 18.45
CA GLY A 122 6.61 -10.65 19.36
C GLY A 122 5.17 -10.15 19.39
N TRP A 123 4.55 -10.09 18.22
CA TRP A 123 3.19 -9.67 18.00
C TRP A 123 2.68 -10.30 16.70
N ALA A 124 2.05 -11.48 16.82
CA ALA A 124 1.38 -12.13 15.69
C ALA A 124 0.28 -11.20 15.16
N HIS A 125 0.35 -10.82 13.89
CA HIS A 125 -0.46 -9.71 13.38
C HIS A 125 -1.41 -10.13 12.25
N ASP A 126 -0.91 -10.84 11.23
CA ASP A 126 -1.73 -11.34 10.12
C ASP A 126 -1.42 -12.81 9.80
N ILE A 127 -2.38 -13.47 9.16
CA ILE A 127 -2.33 -14.83 8.65
C ILE A 127 -3.25 -14.99 7.46
N ILE A 128 -2.72 -15.56 6.37
CA ILE A 128 -3.52 -16.04 5.24
C ILE A 128 -3.09 -17.45 4.87
N ILE A 129 -4.00 -18.20 4.26
CA ILE A 129 -3.68 -19.51 3.68
C ILE A 129 -2.79 -19.30 2.45
N SER A 130 -1.75 -20.12 2.29
CA SER A 130 -0.91 -20.05 1.11
C SER A 130 -1.74 -20.36 -0.14
N LYS A 131 -1.39 -19.73 -1.27
CA LYS A 131 -2.14 -19.93 -2.52
C LYS A 131 -2.10 -21.37 -3.04
N ASP A 132 -1.11 -22.16 -2.63
CA ASP A 132 -0.97 -23.58 -2.98
C ASP A 132 -1.65 -24.51 -1.97
N PHE A 133 -2.32 -23.96 -0.95
CA PHE A 133 -2.96 -24.71 0.15
C PHE A 133 -2.00 -25.66 0.88
N ASP A 134 -0.71 -25.32 0.89
CA ASP A 134 0.38 -26.15 1.44
C ASP A 134 0.96 -25.58 2.75
N GLY A 135 0.29 -24.58 3.33
CA GLY A 135 0.68 -23.92 4.57
C GLY A 135 0.01 -22.56 4.71
N ILE A 136 0.65 -21.68 5.47
CA ILE A 136 0.19 -20.33 5.79
C ILE A 136 1.29 -19.30 5.53
N ILE A 137 0.87 -18.09 5.19
CA ILE A 137 1.73 -16.90 5.20
C ILE A 137 1.34 -16.06 6.41
N VAL A 138 2.32 -15.73 7.24
CA VAL A 138 2.09 -14.99 8.48
C VAL A 138 2.98 -13.76 8.60
N THR A 139 2.51 -12.78 9.36
CA THR A 139 3.31 -11.63 9.78
C THR A 139 3.47 -11.57 11.29
N ASP A 140 4.68 -11.23 11.71
CA ASP A 140 4.99 -10.74 13.05
C ASP A 140 5.29 -9.24 12.94
N TYR A 141 4.50 -8.43 13.64
CA TYR A 141 4.66 -6.98 13.62
C TYR A 141 5.94 -6.52 14.31
N GLY A 142 6.54 -7.34 15.19
CA GLY A 142 7.84 -7.01 15.79
C GLY A 142 7.83 -5.74 16.63
N ALA A 143 6.79 -5.51 17.44
CA ALA A 143 6.87 -4.45 18.45
C ALA A 143 7.71 -4.88 19.66
N PHE A 144 8.01 -3.92 20.53
CA PHE A 144 8.72 -4.13 21.79
C PHE A 144 10.16 -4.65 21.62
N GLY A 145 10.82 -4.29 20.52
CA GLY A 145 12.22 -4.61 20.28
C GLY A 145 12.49 -5.98 19.65
N ARG A 146 11.45 -6.69 19.20
CA ARG A 146 11.57 -7.94 18.43
C ARG A 146 11.60 -7.62 16.92
N GLY A 147 12.43 -8.32 16.15
CA GLY A 147 12.82 -7.92 14.79
C GLY A 147 11.75 -8.00 13.69
N GLY A 148 10.54 -8.52 13.97
CA GLY A 148 9.45 -8.69 13.00
C GLY A 148 9.78 -9.60 11.81
N PHE A 149 8.76 -10.18 11.19
CA PHE A 149 8.98 -11.04 10.02
C PHE A 149 7.74 -11.23 9.16
N VAL A 150 8.00 -11.75 7.95
CA VAL A 150 7.03 -12.43 7.10
C VAL A 150 7.55 -13.83 6.84
N ARG A 151 6.70 -14.85 6.98
CA ARG A 151 7.11 -16.25 6.79
C ARG A 151 6.05 -17.06 6.08
N LYS A 152 6.50 -18.03 5.27
CA LYS A 152 5.70 -19.19 4.90
C LYS A 152 6.00 -20.34 5.84
N ILE A 153 4.96 -20.92 6.39
CA ILE A 153 5.04 -21.98 7.39
C ILE A 153 4.09 -23.10 6.98
N ASP A 154 4.56 -24.34 7.06
CA ASP A 154 3.71 -25.52 6.97
C ASP A 154 2.72 -25.56 8.15
N PHE A 155 1.62 -26.29 7.99
CA PHE A 155 0.60 -26.41 9.05
C PHE A 155 1.10 -27.11 10.32
N ASP A 156 2.24 -27.83 10.23
CA ASP A 156 2.94 -28.44 11.36
C ASP A 156 3.91 -27.48 12.09
N GLY A 157 4.04 -26.24 11.62
CA GLY A 157 4.91 -25.22 12.19
C GLY A 157 6.30 -25.13 11.55
N LYS A 158 6.63 -25.97 10.56
CA LYS A 158 7.92 -25.88 9.87
C LYS A 158 8.00 -24.64 8.97
N ILE A 159 8.99 -23.79 9.23
CA ILE A 159 9.26 -22.60 8.41
C ILE A 159 9.87 -23.04 7.07
N ARG A 160 9.23 -22.68 5.95
CA ARG A 160 9.77 -22.91 4.60
C ARG A 160 10.69 -21.79 4.16
N TRP A 161 10.29 -20.55 4.41
CA TRP A 161 11.11 -19.36 4.18
C TRP A 161 10.69 -18.24 5.12
N GLY A 162 11.58 -17.26 5.31
CA GLY A 162 11.32 -16.10 6.14
C GLY A 162 12.12 -14.87 5.73
N ILE A 163 11.50 -13.71 5.86
CA ILE A 163 12.11 -12.40 5.63
C ILE A 163 12.02 -11.63 6.94
N SER A 164 13.15 -11.06 7.41
CA SER A 164 13.10 -10.11 8.52
C SER A 164 12.47 -8.81 8.04
N MET A 165 11.37 -8.42 8.68
CA MET A 165 10.58 -7.25 8.32
C MET A 165 9.89 -6.71 9.58
N PRO A 166 10.55 -5.80 10.31
CA PRO A 166 9.95 -5.11 11.45
C PRO A 166 8.69 -4.37 11.02
N TYR A 167 7.63 -4.37 11.83
CA TYR A 167 6.36 -3.73 11.52
C TYR A 167 5.63 -4.31 10.31
N ALA A 168 5.82 -5.60 10.00
CA ALA A 168 5.03 -6.29 8.99
C ALA A 168 3.55 -6.33 9.43
N ALA A 169 2.73 -5.47 8.83
CA ALA A 169 1.35 -5.26 9.18
C ALA A 169 0.45 -6.28 8.48
N LYS A 170 0.22 -6.12 7.18
CA LYS A 170 -0.83 -6.88 6.48
C LYS A 170 -0.36 -7.55 5.21
N LEU A 171 -1.04 -8.63 4.92
CA LEU A 171 -0.87 -9.44 3.73
C LEU A 171 -2.05 -9.24 2.78
N SER A 172 -1.80 -9.38 1.49
CA SER A 172 -2.86 -9.50 0.50
C SER A 172 -2.43 -10.47 -0.59
N PRO A 173 -3.20 -11.52 -0.87
CA PRO A 173 -2.88 -12.44 -1.95
C PRO A 173 -3.04 -11.75 -3.31
N LEU A 174 -2.16 -12.08 -4.24
CA LEU A 174 -2.30 -11.71 -5.65
C LEU A 174 -2.97 -12.86 -6.39
N TYR A 175 -3.85 -12.58 -7.35
CA TYR A 175 -4.47 -13.61 -8.19
C TYR A 175 -3.42 -14.31 -9.07
N GLY A 176 -2.44 -13.57 -9.56
CA GLY A 176 -1.43 -13.99 -10.52
C GLY A 176 -1.93 -13.90 -11.96
N TYR A 177 -1.34 -14.73 -12.83
CA TYR A 177 -1.71 -14.76 -14.23
C TYR A 177 -3.11 -15.34 -14.44
N THR A 178 -3.86 -14.72 -15.35
CA THR A 178 -5.07 -15.31 -15.91
C THR A 178 -4.75 -16.61 -16.64
N LYS A 179 -5.77 -17.43 -16.94
CA LYS A 179 -5.60 -18.67 -17.72
C LYS A 179 -4.91 -18.46 -19.08
N SER A 180 -5.08 -17.27 -19.68
CA SER A 180 -4.41 -16.89 -20.93
C SER A 180 -2.91 -16.65 -20.78
N SER A 181 -2.42 -16.44 -19.56
CA SER A 181 -1.06 -16.01 -19.22
C SER A 181 -0.65 -14.64 -19.77
N ILE A 182 -1.58 -13.88 -20.35
CA ILE A 182 -1.31 -12.56 -20.93
C ILE A 182 -1.48 -11.46 -19.87
N HIS A 183 -2.59 -11.51 -19.12
CA HIS A 183 -2.93 -10.54 -18.09
C HIS A 183 -2.58 -11.08 -16.71
N SER A 184 -2.10 -10.20 -15.83
CA SER A 184 -1.74 -10.52 -14.45
C SER A 184 -2.03 -9.32 -13.54
N ASP A 185 -2.26 -9.59 -12.25
CA ASP A 185 -2.16 -8.59 -11.18
C ASP A 185 -0.83 -8.72 -10.43
N SER A 186 0.14 -9.47 -10.94
CA SER A 186 1.44 -9.71 -10.30
C SER A 186 2.58 -9.05 -11.07
N MET A 187 3.56 -8.52 -10.34
CA MET A 187 4.85 -8.03 -10.85
C MET A 187 5.95 -9.10 -10.70
N GLY A 188 5.58 -10.36 -10.47
CA GLY A 188 6.48 -11.51 -10.35
C GLY A 188 6.33 -12.29 -9.05
N GLY A 189 5.48 -11.85 -8.12
CA GLY A 189 5.27 -12.46 -6.81
C GLY A 189 3.83 -12.89 -6.58
N ARG A 190 3.54 -13.32 -5.35
CA ARG A 190 2.28 -13.98 -4.97
C ARG A 190 1.55 -13.31 -3.83
N TYR A 191 2.25 -12.51 -3.03
CA TYR A 191 1.67 -11.76 -1.93
C TYR A 191 2.18 -10.33 -1.92
N ILE A 192 1.28 -9.38 -1.69
CA ILE A 192 1.65 -8.05 -1.21
C ILE A 192 1.83 -8.13 0.29
N VAL A 193 2.93 -7.56 0.77
CA VAL A 193 3.20 -7.35 2.19
C VAL A 193 3.33 -5.86 2.42
N VAL A 194 2.71 -5.39 3.51
CA VAL A 194 2.84 -4.01 3.95
C VAL A 194 3.57 -3.93 5.29
N GLN A 195 4.57 -3.08 5.34
CA GLN A 195 5.39 -2.74 6.48
C GLN A 195 5.02 -1.32 6.95
N ASN A 196 4.60 -1.17 8.21
CA ASN A 196 4.16 0.11 8.77
C ASN A 196 5.35 1.03 9.16
N SER A 197 6.18 1.37 8.17
CA SER A 197 7.38 2.20 8.33
C SER A 197 7.12 3.67 8.01
N GLU A 198 8.06 4.56 8.31
CA GLU A 198 7.88 6.01 8.21
C GLU A 198 7.70 6.52 6.77
N ILE A 199 8.40 5.96 5.79
CA ILE A 199 8.41 6.44 4.39
C ILE A 199 8.35 5.31 3.37
N SER A 200 8.27 4.05 3.82
CA SER A 200 8.31 2.88 2.96
C SER A 200 7.36 1.78 3.41
N GLY A 201 7.30 0.70 2.63
CA GLY A 201 6.90 -0.57 3.21
C GLY A 201 5.96 -1.42 2.39
N VAL A 202 5.63 -1.07 1.16
CA VAL A 202 4.80 -1.96 0.33
C VAL A 202 5.72 -2.77 -0.58
N CYS A 203 5.68 -4.09 -0.48
CA CYS A 203 6.45 -4.97 -1.34
C CYS A 203 5.65 -6.17 -1.83
N GLU A 204 6.11 -6.77 -2.92
CA GLU A 204 5.60 -8.00 -3.47
C GLU A 204 6.64 -9.11 -3.26
N VAL A 205 6.19 -10.23 -2.70
CA VAL A 205 7.03 -11.37 -2.33
C VAL A 205 6.62 -12.60 -3.14
N ASP A 206 7.61 -13.33 -3.65
CA ASP A 206 7.40 -14.60 -4.38
C ASP A 206 7.28 -15.81 -3.43
N GLU A 207 7.10 -16.99 -4.01
CA GLU A 207 6.88 -18.22 -3.23
C GLU A 207 8.11 -18.78 -2.52
N ASN A 208 9.27 -18.14 -2.72
CA ASN A 208 10.53 -18.48 -2.08
C ASN A 208 10.95 -17.42 -1.04
N GLY A 209 10.13 -16.38 -0.82
CA GLY A 209 10.46 -15.29 0.08
C GLY A 209 11.37 -14.22 -0.54
N ASN A 210 11.48 -14.14 -1.87
CA ASN A 210 12.21 -13.05 -2.52
C ASN A 210 11.29 -11.84 -2.75
N ILE A 211 11.82 -10.65 -2.49
CA ILE A 211 11.13 -9.40 -2.81
C ILE A 211 11.36 -9.09 -4.29
N VAL A 212 10.32 -9.24 -5.10
CA VAL A 212 10.38 -9.01 -6.57
C VAL A 212 10.01 -7.59 -6.97
N TRP A 213 9.25 -6.90 -6.12
CA TRP A 213 8.89 -5.51 -6.30
C TRP A 213 8.75 -4.82 -4.94
N ARG A 214 9.06 -3.52 -4.88
CA ARG A 214 8.91 -2.73 -3.65
C ARG A 214 8.72 -1.26 -3.94
N CYS A 215 8.01 -0.61 -3.03
CA CYS A 215 7.73 0.80 -3.06
C CYS A 215 7.83 1.47 -1.70
N PRO A 216 8.64 2.55 -1.57
CA PRO A 216 9.67 3.01 -2.50
C PRO A 216 10.75 1.95 -2.71
N LYS A 217 11.62 2.14 -3.71
CA LYS A 217 12.65 1.16 -4.08
C LYS A 217 13.81 1.18 -3.09
N ALA A 218 14.48 2.32 -2.97
CA ALA A 218 15.56 2.60 -2.01
C ALA A 218 16.11 4.02 -2.26
N PRO A 219 16.85 4.62 -1.31
CA PRO A 219 17.76 5.73 -1.62
C PRO A 219 18.71 5.36 -2.77
N GLY A 220 19.10 6.35 -3.58
CA GLY A 220 19.93 6.18 -4.75
C GLY A 220 19.19 5.66 -6.00
N THR A 221 17.85 5.64 -5.99
CA THR A 221 17.03 5.13 -7.10
C THR A 221 16.09 6.19 -7.68
N LEU A 222 15.56 5.88 -8.86
CA LEU A 222 14.52 6.67 -9.52
C LEU A 222 13.12 6.10 -9.27
N ASN A 223 12.14 7.00 -9.35
CA ASN A 223 10.71 6.73 -9.26
C ASN A 223 10.36 6.12 -7.89
N ASN A 224 10.16 6.99 -6.91
CA ASN A 224 9.80 6.65 -5.54
C ASN A 224 8.57 7.45 -5.14
N VAL A 225 7.78 6.89 -4.23
CA VAL A 225 6.72 7.61 -3.54
C VAL A 225 6.88 7.31 -2.05
N PHE A 226 6.87 8.36 -1.25
CA PHE A 226 6.94 8.22 0.19
C PHE A 226 5.56 7.83 0.70
N LEU A 227 5.47 6.59 1.15
CA LEU A 227 4.28 6.03 1.76
C LEU A 227 4.47 6.17 3.26
N HIS A 228 3.78 7.13 3.87
CA HIS A 228 3.91 7.38 5.30
C HIS A 228 3.06 6.40 6.08
N LYS A 229 3.70 5.50 6.83
CA LYS A 229 3.05 4.47 7.65
C LYS A 229 1.96 3.72 6.86
N PRO A 230 2.33 3.08 5.74
CA PRO A 230 1.38 2.28 5.00
C PRO A 230 1.01 1.10 5.88
N HIS A 231 -0.29 0.82 6.00
CA HIS A 231 -0.76 -0.22 6.92
C HIS A 231 -1.45 -1.37 6.17
N SER A 232 -1.88 -1.12 4.94
CA SER A 232 -2.47 -2.14 4.06
C SER A 232 -2.33 -1.77 2.61
N ALA A 233 -2.33 -2.77 1.73
CA ALA A 233 -2.37 -2.56 0.30
C ALA A 233 -2.91 -3.79 -0.41
N PHE A 234 -3.57 -3.59 -1.55
CA PHE A 234 -3.97 -4.66 -2.44
C PHE A 234 -3.73 -4.25 -3.89
N ARG A 235 -3.75 -5.22 -4.81
CA ARG A 235 -3.62 -4.95 -6.25
C ARG A 235 -4.99 -4.85 -6.90
N MET A 236 -5.18 -3.81 -7.71
CA MET A 236 -6.36 -3.63 -8.54
C MET A 236 -5.99 -3.67 -10.02
N GLY A 237 -6.83 -4.38 -10.78
CA GLY A 237 -6.72 -4.52 -12.23
C GLY A 237 -5.94 -5.75 -12.67
N LEU A 238 -6.42 -6.37 -13.75
CA LEU A 238 -5.71 -7.39 -14.51
C LEU A 238 -5.20 -6.71 -15.78
N ALA A 239 -3.90 -6.50 -15.87
CA ALA A 239 -3.30 -5.74 -16.96
C ALA A 239 -2.13 -6.50 -17.58
N GLU A 240 -1.84 -6.18 -18.84
CA GLU A 240 -0.57 -6.53 -19.48
C GLU A 240 0.54 -5.57 -19.01
N LEU A 241 1.79 -6.00 -19.16
CA LEU A 241 2.98 -5.15 -19.01
C LEU A 241 3.08 -4.40 -17.66
N GLY A 242 2.49 -4.95 -16.60
CA GLY A 242 2.54 -4.34 -15.27
C GLY A 242 1.70 -3.07 -15.13
N GLY A 243 0.65 -2.90 -15.94
CA GLY A 243 -0.27 -1.75 -15.91
C GLY A 243 -1.27 -1.74 -14.75
N ASN A 244 -1.21 -2.75 -13.88
CA ASN A 244 -2.00 -2.86 -12.65
C ASN A 244 -1.57 -1.82 -11.62
N ILE A 245 -2.48 -1.42 -10.72
CA ILE A 245 -2.24 -0.40 -9.70
C ILE A 245 -2.34 -0.99 -8.30
N THR A 246 -1.36 -0.68 -7.46
CA THR A 246 -1.39 -1.04 -6.04
C THR A 246 -2.10 0.07 -5.28
N VAL A 247 -3.19 -0.25 -4.59
CA VAL A 247 -3.91 0.70 -3.73
C VAL A 247 -3.39 0.53 -2.31
N VAL A 248 -2.99 1.62 -1.66
CA VAL A 248 -2.35 1.63 -0.35
C VAL A 248 -3.13 2.51 0.62
N GLY A 249 -3.41 1.98 1.82
CA GLY A 249 -3.97 2.71 2.95
C GLY A 249 -2.86 3.22 3.86
N LEU A 250 -2.91 4.51 4.19
CA LEU A 250 -1.91 5.18 5.03
C LEU A 250 -2.50 5.45 6.42
N GLU A 251 -1.92 4.82 7.44
CA GLU A 251 -2.28 5.02 8.84
C GLU A 251 -1.84 6.41 9.28
N ALA A 252 -0.51 6.67 9.30
CA ALA A 252 -0.02 8.01 9.56
C ALA A 252 -0.10 8.88 8.31
N GLY A 253 -1.04 9.81 8.35
CA GLY A 253 -1.27 10.76 7.26
C GLY A 253 -2.70 10.71 6.77
N GLY A 254 -3.48 9.68 7.07
CA GLY A 254 -4.88 9.59 6.66
C GLY A 254 -5.02 9.70 5.15
N GLY A 255 -4.91 8.57 4.46
CA GLY A 255 -4.89 8.60 3.01
C GLY A 255 -5.14 7.26 2.34
N ILE A 256 -5.47 7.33 1.06
CA ILE A 256 -5.58 6.20 0.15
C ILE A 256 -4.91 6.64 -1.14
N VAL A 257 -3.89 5.92 -1.58
CA VAL A 257 -3.15 6.26 -2.80
C VAL A 257 -3.00 5.04 -3.69
N ALA A 258 -3.18 5.24 -4.99
CA ALA A 258 -2.85 4.25 -5.99
C ALA A 258 -1.52 4.56 -6.63
N ILE A 259 -0.69 3.52 -6.76
CA ILE A 259 0.66 3.61 -7.31
C ILE A 259 0.82 2.55 -8.40
N ASP A 260 1.53 2.90 -9.47
CA ASP A 260 1.85 1.95 -10.53
C ASP A 260 3.13 1.13 -10.22
N SER A 261 3.50 0.24 -11.14
CA SER A 261 4.71 -0.61 -11.05
C SER A 261 6.01 0.17 -10.93
N LEU A 262 6.02 1.44 -11.31
CA LEU A 262 7.18 2.32 -11.20
C LEU A 262 7.11 3.21 -9.95
N CYS A 263 6.23 2.92 -8.99
CA CYS A 263 6.06 3.76 -7.80
C CYS A 263 5.63 5.20 -8.10
N ARG A 264 4.88 5.40 -9.18
CA ARG A 264 4.32 6.69 -9.54
C ARG A 264 2.88 6.77 -9.03
N PRO A 265 2.50 7.81 -8.26
CA PRO A 265 1.13 7.94 -7.79
C PRO A 265 0.18 8.25 -8.96
N ARG A 266 -0.91 7.50 -9.12
CA ARG A 266 -1.87 7.71 -10.23
C ARG A 266 -3.06 8.55 -9.83
N TRP A 267 -3.56 8.30 -8.63
CA TRP A 267 -4.65 9.03 -8.00
C TRP A 267 -4.60 8.75 -6.50
N GLY A 268 -5.28 9.56 -5.70
CA GLY A 268 -5.29 9.35 -4.26
C GLY A 268 -5.37 10.61 -3.42
N LEU A 269 -5.14 10.37 -2.15
CA LEU A 269 -4.98 11.32 -1.08
C LEU A 269 -3.77 10.89 -0.25
N VAL A 270 -2.76 11.76 -0.22
CA VAL A 270 -1.59 11.62 0.65
C VAL A 270 -1.44 12.93 1.42
N THR A 271 -1.27 12.84 2.74
CA THR A 271 -1.01 14.01 3.58
C THR A 271 0.48 14.10 3.85
N PRO A 272 1.07 15.32 3.87
CA PRO A 272 2.45 15.49 4.24
C PRO A 272 2.69 15.02 5.68
N PHE A 273 3.77 14.28 5.87
CA PHE A 273 4.30 13.91 7.17
C PHE A 273 5.42 14.87 7.58
N SER A 274 5.56 15.15 8.88
CA SER A 274 6.63 16.01 9.39
C SER A 274 7.33 15.34 10.56
N TYR A 275 8.66 15.41 10.56
CA TYR A 275 9.53 14.86 11.60
C TYR A 275 10.32 15.99 12.29
N ILE A 276 9.63 17.03 12.75
CA ILE A 276 10.28 18.20 13.39
C ILE A 276 9.38 18.75 14.50
N PRO A 277 9.79 18.74 15.79
CA PRO A 277 11.00 18.11 16.33
C PRO A 277 10.92 16.57 16.48
N TYR A 278 9.75 15.97 16.29
CA TYR A 278 9.50 14.52 16.35
C TYR A 278 8.42 14.14 15.31
N PRO A 279 8.08 12.86 15.06
CA PRO A 279 7.05 12.51 14.09
C PRO A 279 5.66 12.92 14.59
N PHE A 280 4.86 13.53 13.72
CA PHE A 280 3.46 13.86 14.02
C PHE A 280 2.52 13.37 12.93
N TYR A 281 1.49 12.64 13.34
CA TYR A 281 0.41 12.22 12.45
C TYR A 281 -0.48 13.44 12.19
N LYS A 282 -0.80 13.68 10.92
CA LYS A 282 -1.70 14.77 10.53
C LYS A 282 -2.86 14.15 9.78
N PRO A 283 -4.11 14.43 10.17
CA PRO A 283 -5.24 14.03 9.35
C PRO A 283 -5.17 14.78 8.02
N SER A 284 -5.73 14.18 7.00
CA SER A 284 -5.90 14.87 5.72
C SER A 284 -6.82 16.08 5.85
N ARG A 285 -6.64 17.05 4.94
CA ARG A 285 -7.55 18.19 4.80
C ARG A 285 -9.00 17.79 4.44
N TYR A 286 -9.22 16.53 4.08
CA TYR A 286 -10.52 15.97 3.72
C TYR A 286 -11.10 15.09 4.85
N GLY A 287 -10.54 15.15 6.06
CA GLY A 287 -11.12 14.48 7.23
C GLY A 287 -10.89 12.96 7.29
N VAL A 288 -10.08 12.40 6.40
CA VAL A 288 -9.48 11.06 6.59
C VAL A 288 -8.39 11.17 7.64
N MET A 289 -8.44 10.34 8.68
CA MET A 289 -7.54 10.42 9.83
C MET A 289 -6.49 9.32 9.79
N GLU A 290 -6.91 8.08 9.92
CA GLU A 290 -6.04 6.92 10.03
C GLU A 290 -6.65 5.79 9.22
N THR A 291 -6.12 5.59 8.00
CA THR A 291 -6.61 4.55 7.10
C THR A 291 -5.93 3.23 7.43
N THR A 292 -6.52 2.49 8.36
CA THR A 292 -5.94 1.23 8.87
C THR A 292 -6.06 0.10 7.85
N HIS A 293 -7.04 0.14 6.94
CA HIS A 293 -7.21 -0.87 5.90
C HIS A 293 -7.73 -0.32 4.57
N VAL A 294 -7.25 -0.89 3.46
CA VAL A 294 -7.86 -0.84 2.12
C VAL A 294 -8.02 -2.27 1.60
N PHE A 295 -9.14 -2.54 0.93
CA PHE A 295 -9.49 -3.88 0.45
C PHE A 295 -10.31 -3.80 -0.85
N PRO A 296 -10.28 -4.83 -1.70
CA PRO A 296 -11.21 -4.92 -2.82
C PRO A 296 -12.62 -5.22 -2.31
N THR A 297 -13.65 -4.59 -2.89
CA THR A 297 -15.04 -4.97 -2.64
C THR A 297 -15.49 -6.03 -3.65
N LEU A 298 -16.57 -6.75 -3.33
CA LEU A 298 -17.21 -7.68 -4.29
C LEU A 298 -17.76 -6.99 -5.54
N TRP A 299 -17.95 -5.67 -5.50
CA TRP A 299 -18.41 -4.89 -6.65
C TRP A 299 -17.27 -4.41 -7.57
N GLY A 300 -16.04 -4.84 -7.30
CA GLY A 300 -14.86 -4.40 -8.05
C GLY A 300 -14.44 -2.95 -7.74
N THR A 301 -14.88 -2.41 -6.61
CA THR A 301 -14.51 -1.07 -6.11
C THR A 301 -13.51 -1.21 -4.95
N ILE A 302 -13.18 -0.08 -4.32
CA ILE A 302 -12.23 -0.01 -3.21
C ILE A 302 -12.98 0.20 -1.90
N GLY A 303 -12.81 -0.72 -0.96
CA GLY A 303 -13.16 -0.55 0.43
C GLY A 303 -12.02 0.09 1.22
N ALA A 304 -12.35 0.83 2.27
CA ALA A 304 -11.38 1.35 3.22
C ALA A 304 -11.95 1.41 4.64
N ILE A 305 -11.07 1.36 5.63
CA ILE A 305 -11.40 1.64 7.02
C ILE A 305 -10.63 2.87 7.44
N ASP A 306 -11.35 3.84 7.97
CA ASP A 306 -10.77 5.05 8.52
C ASP A 306 -11.27 5.26 9.94
N TRP A 307 -10.36 5.55 10.87
CA TRP A 307 -10.69 5.88 12.26
C TRP A 307 -11.19 7.32 12.39
N LYS A 308 -12.27 7.63 11.67
CA LYS A 308 -13.00 8.89 11.80
C LYS A 308 -14.21 8.71 12.71
N GLY A 309 -14.16 9.31 13.89
CA GLY A 309 -15.30 9.37 14.80
C GLY A 309 -14.89 9.38 16.26
N ARG A 310 -15.84 9.74 17.13
CA ARG A 310 -15.66 9.60 18.58
C ARG A 310 -15.95 8.15 18.96
N GLY A 311 -14.91 7.37 19.24
CA GLY A 311 -15.04 6.00 19.75
C GLY A 311 -15.55 4.97 18.74
N GLY A 312 -15.16 5.08 17.47
CA GLY A 312 -15.43 4.04 16.47
C GLY A 312 -14.78 4.31 15.12
N SER A 313 -14.67 3.27 14.29
CA SER A 313 -14.08 3.35 12.94
C SER A 313 -15.14 3.14 11.87
N MET A 314 -14.97 3.82 10.73
CA MET A 314 -15.90 3.75 9.62
C MET A 314 -15.35 2.84 8.53
N VAL A 315 -16.10 1.81 8.18
CA VAL A 315 -15.85 0.99 6.98
C VAL A 315 -16.63 1.60 5.83
N ILE A 316 -15.93 2.00 4.79
CA ILE A 316 -16.48 2.68 3.63
C ILE A 316 -16.17 1.92 2.35
N GLU A 317 -17.01 2.14 1.35
CA GLU A 317 -16.73 1.83 -0.05
C GLU A 317 -16.60 3.14 -0.82
N LEU A 318 -15.53 3.28 -1.59
CA LEU A 318 -15.33 4.40 -2.50
C LEU A 318 -16.19 4.24 -3.76
N LEU A 319 -16.98 5.27 -4.05
CA LEU A 319 -17.84 5.38 -5.24
C LEU A 319 -17.22 6.25 -6.32
N SER A 320 -16.24 7.08 -5.96
CA SER A 320 -15.42 7.85 -6.90
C SER A 320 -13.98 7.94 -6.41
N LEU A 321 -13.05 7.97 -7.36
CA LEU A 321 -11.62 8.11 -7.07
C LEU A 321 -11.29 9.59 -6.79
N PRO A 322 -10.48 9.89 -5.77
CA PRO A 322 -10.06 11.25 -5.48
C PRO A 322 -9.07 11.77 -6.53
N ARG A 323 -9.28 13.01 -6.96
CA ARG A 323 -8.35 13.76 -7.83
C ARG A 323 -7.74 14.88 -7.02
N SER A 324 -6.67 14.57 -6.29
CA SER A 324 -5.86 15.56 -5.58
C SER A 324 -4.47 15.64 -6.18
N PRO A 325 -3.77 16.78 -6.05
CA PRO A 325 -2.35 16.84 -6.33
C PRO A 325 -1.58 15.79 -5.53
N LEU A 326 -0.70 15.05 -6.20
CA LEU A 326 0.10 14.01 -5.58
C LEU A 326 1.59 14.34 -5.69
N PRO A 327 2.33 14.36 -4.57
CA PRO A 327 3.77 14.47 -4.62
C PRO A 327 4.37 13.13 -5.06
N TRP A 328 5.41 13.22 -5.89
CA TRP A 328 6.16 12.08 -6.38
C TRP A 328 7.65 12.37 -6.30
N VAL A 329 8.45 11.39 -5.89
CA VAL A 329 9.90 11.55 -5.76
C VAL A 329 10.55 10.89 -6.97
N LEU A 330 10.75 11.66 -8.04
CA LEU A 330 11.40 11.16 -9.25
C LEU A 330 12.81 10.64 -8.96
N ALA A 331 13.55 11.31 -8.07
CA ALA A 331 14.89 10.92 -7.68
C ALA A 331 15.07 11.12 -6.16
N TRP A 332 15.52 10.07 -5.46
CA TRP A 332 15.77 10.12 -4.02
C TRP A 332 17.24 9.81 -3.74
N GLU A 333 17.99 10.82 -3.26
CA GLU A 333 19.45 10.76 -3.06
C GLU A 333 20.20 10.19 -4.27
N PHE A 334 19.72 10.52 -5.46
CA PHE A 334 20.17 9.88 -6.68
C PHE A 334 21.56 10.42 -7.10
N PRO A 335 22.55 9.56 -7.31
CA PRO A 335 23.91 10.00 -7.64
C PRO A 335 23.98 10.52 -9.09
N ILE A 336 24.71 11.63 -9.29
CA ILE A 336 25.05 12.15 -10.62
C ILE A 336 26.55 11.99 -10.80
N ASN A 337 26.95 11.05 -11.64
CA ASN A 337 28.35 10.66 -11.84
C ASN A 337 28.86 10.89 -13.28
N SER A 338 28.00 11.34 -14.19
CA SER A 338 28.33 11.62 -15.57
C SER A 338 28.12 13.09 -15.91
N ARG A 339 28.80 13.56 -16.97
CA ARG A 339 28.55 14.90 -17.54
C ARG A 339 27.10 15.09 -17.96
N GLU A 340 26.44 14.01 -18.38
CA GLU A 340 25.06 14.04 -18.82
C GLU A 340 24.34 12.73 -18.48
N MET A 341 23.10 12.84 -17.99
CA MET A 341 22.23 11.73 -17.68
C MET A 341 20.76 12.12 -17.89
N TRP A 342 20.00 11.23 -18.51
CA TRP A 342 18.55 11.36 -18.61
C TRP A 342 17.88 10.63 -17.46
N LEU A 343 16.88 11.26 -16.83
CA LEU A 343 16.04 10.60 -15.85
C LEU A 343 14.84 9.97 -16.54
N ASP A 344 14.91 8.67 -16.75
CA ASP A 344 13.85 7.87 -17.37
C ASP A 344 13.17 6.93 -16.35
N PRO A 345 11.90 6.56 -16.59
CA PRO A 345 11.06 7.01 -17.70
C PRO A 345 10.62 8.47 -17.54
N PRO A 346 10.20 9.12 -18.64
CA PRO A 346 9.79 10.52 -18.60
C PRO A 346 8.54 10.73 -17.74
N ILE A 347 8.38 11.98 -17.31
CA ILE A 347 7.22 12.44 -16.54
C ILE A 347 6.03 12.55 -17.50
N GLU A 348 4.97 11.81 -17.23
CA GLU A 348 3.69 11.95 -17.94
C GLU A 348 3.06 13.30 -17.59
N ALA A 349 2.66 14.05 -18.62
CA ALA A 349 2.20 15.44 -18.49
C ALA A 349 0.80 15.68 -19.04
N LEU A 350 0.34 14.83 -19.97
CA LEU A 350 -0.89 15.07 -20.73
C LEU A 350 -2.13 15.28 -19.86
N GLU A 351 -2.24 14.56 -18.75
CA GLU A 351 -3.41 14.58 -17.88
C GLU A 351 -3.44 15.78 -16.92
N PHE A 352 -2.33 16.50 -16.77
CA PHE A 352 -2.16 17.54 -15.76
C PHE A 352 -2.08 18.93 -16.39
N ASP A 353 -2.59 19.93 -15.69
CA ASP A 353 -2.58 21.31 -16.17
C ASP A 353 -1.31 22.02 -15.73
N ASN A 354 -0.74 21.64 -14.59
CA ASN A 354 0.51 22.21 -14.10
C ASN A 354 1.42 21.14 -13.51
N ILE A 355 2.71 21.32 -13.71
CA ILE A 355 3.74 20.40 -13.24
C ILE A 355 4.84 21.22 -12.59
N SER A 356 5.05 21.01 -11.30
CA SER A 356 6.14 21.62 -10.56
C SER A 356 7.26 20.60 -10.35
N ILE A 357 8.47 20.96 -10.75
CA ILE A 357 9.69 20.15 -10.56
C ILE A 357 10.58 20.89 -9.57
N MET A 358 10.75 20.35 -8.37
CA MET A 358 11.74 20.82 -7.41
C MET A 358 12.99 19.97 -7.51
N ILE A 359 14.13 20.60 -7.77
CA ILE A 359 15.45 19.96 -7.79
C ILE A 359 16.24 20.50 -6.61
N SER A 360 16.74 19.62 -5.75
CA SER A 360 17.64 19.97 -4.65
C SER A 360 18.96 19.25 -4.83
N ASN A 361 20.05 20.00 -4.79
CA ASN A 361 21.41 19.48 -4.84
C ASN A 361 21.92 19.28 -3.41
N THR A 362 22.01 18.03 -2.99
CA THR A 362 22.57 17.64 -1.69
C THR A 362 24.03 17.17 -1.81
N GLY A 363 24.63 17.41 -2.98
CA GLY A 363 25.98 17.02 -3.36
C GLY A 363 27.04 18.08 -3.10
N SER A 364 28.27 17.79 -3.52
CA SER A 364 29.42 18.68 -3.40
C SER A 364 29.61 19.63 -4.59
N ASP A 365 29.12 19.28 -5.77
CA ASP A 365 29.45 19.95 -7.02
C ASP A 365 28.23 20.64 -7.63
N THR A 366 28.47 21.53 -8.59
CA THR A 366 27.40 22.18 -9.34
C THR A 366 26.68 21.17 -10.23
N VAL A 367 25.36 21.11 -10.11
CA VAL A 367 24.49 20.29 -10.95
C VAL A 367 23.95 21.14 -12.09
N LEU A 368 24.22 20.71 -13.33
CA LEU A 368 23.59 21.26 -14.52
C LEU A 368 22.25 20.54 -14.75
N TRP A 369 21.21 21.27 -15.12
CA TRP A 369 19.90 20.70 -15.37
C TRP A 369 19.25 21.30 -16.61
N GLU A 370 18.51 20.48 -17.33
CA GLU A 370 17.72 20.87 -18.50
C GLU A 370 16.38 20.13 -18.53
N VAL A 371 15.31 20.85 -18.81
CA VAL A 371 13.95 20.31 -18.93
C VAL A 371 13.53 20.35 -20.39
N TYR A 372 13.02 19.22 -20.87
CA TYR A 372 12.50 19.06 -22.22
C TYR A 372 11.05 18.60 -22.19
N GLY A 373 10.26 18.98 -23.20
CA GLY A 373 8.90 18.49 -23.39
C GLY A 373 8.65 18.03 -24.81
N THR A 374 7.69 17.14 -25.00
CA THR A 374 7.24 16.66 -26.31
C THR A 374 5.72 16.53 -26.38
N LEU A 375 5.16 16.74 -27.57
CA LEU A 375 3.74 16.50 -27.88
C LEU A 375 3.44 15.05 -28.25
N GLN A 376 4.47 14.24 -28.52
CA GLN A 376 4.27 12.86 -28.95
C GLN A 376 3.52 12.07 -27.87
N SER A 377 2.47 11.35 -28.26
CA SER A 377 1.66 10.53 -27.36
C SER A 377 2.27 9.18 -27.02
N PHE A 378 3.40 8.84 -27.65
CA PHE A 378 4.10 7.57 -27.49
C PHE A 378 5.61 7.78 -27.53
N ILE A 379 6.33 7.08 -26.65
CA ILE A 379 7.78 7.12 -26.55
C ILE A 379 8.30 5.69 -26.57
N ALA A 380 9.22 5.41 -27.48
CA ALA A 380 9.92 4.14 -27.54
C ALA A 380 11.39 4.36 -27.90
N HIS A 381 12.24 3.47 -27.38
CA HIS A 381 13.66 3.48 -27.71
C HIS A 381 13.87 3.26 -29.22
N GLY A 382 14.72 4.08 -29.84
CA GLY A 382 15.03 3.99 -31.27
C GLY A 382 14.03 4.67 -32.21
N MET A 383 12.94 5.24 -31.70
CA MET A 383 12.05 6.07 -32.52
C MET A 383 12.54 7.52 -32.57
N PRO A 384 12.39 8.22 -33.71
CA PRO A 384 12.62 9.65 -33.79
C PRO A 384 11.73 10.39 -32.79
N MET A 385 12.38 11.08 -31.85
CA MET A 385 11.73 11.80 -30.77
C MET A 385 12.01 13.30 -30.91
N HIS A 386 10.96 14.11 -30.94
CA HIS A 386 11.06 15.57 -31.01
C HIS A 386 10.89 16.17 -29.62
N TRP A 387 12.01 16.51 -29.00
CA TRP A 387 12.06 17.17 -27.70
C TRP A 387 12.32 18.67 -27.86
N LYS A 388 11.45 19.50 -27.28
CA LYS A 388 11.64 20.95 -27.18
C LYS A 388 12.21 21.28 -25.81
N LYS A 389 13.35 21.98 -25.78
CA LYS A 389 13.90 22.52 -24.54
C LYS A 389 12.94 23.56 -23.96
N ILE A 390 12.54 23.36 -22.71
CA ILE A 390 11.64 24.25 -21.95
C ILE A 390 12.47 25.21 -21.10
N SER A 391 13.43 24.68 -20.34
CA SER A 391 14.24 25.46 -19.40
C SER A 391 15.58 24.78 -19.15
N SER A 392 16.56 25.53 -18.63
CA SER A 392 17.83 25.00 -18.16
C SER A 392 18.51 25.94 -17.17
N GLY A 393 19.41 25.40 -16.38
CA GLY A 393 20.24 26.19 -15.48
C GLY A 393 21.34 25.36 -14.82
N SER A 394 21.92 25.94 -13.78
CA SER A 394 22.86 25.29 -12.87
C SER A 394 22.38 25.47 -11.44
N LEU A 395 22.77 24.54 -10.57
CA LEU A 395 22.40 24.53 -9.16
C LEU A 395 23.66 24.29 -8.32
N ALA A 396 24.00 25.27 -7.49
CA ALA A 396 25.16 25.17 -6.62
C ALA A 396 24.95 24.10 -5.52
N LYS A 397 26.01 23.82 -4.76
CA LYS A 397 25.95 22.95 -3.58
C LYS A 397 24.92 23.48 -2.57
N ASP A 398 24.16 22.57 -1.97
CA ASP A 398 23.15 22.82 -0.93
C ASP A 398 22.03 23.78 -1.36
N ASP A 399 21.84 23.94 -2.66
CA ASP A 399 20.84 24.83 -3.23
C ASP A 399 19.63 24.05 -3.76
N SER A 400 18.53 24.76 -4.00
CA SER A 400 17.32 24.19 -4.60
C SER A 400 16.64 25.15 -5.56
N ILE A 401 15.99 24.59 -6.58
CA ILE A 401 15.18 25.35 -7.53
C ILE A 401 13.82 24.68 -7.72
N VAL A 402 12.80 25.51 -7.98
CA VAL A 402 11.48 25.08 -8.42
C VAL A 402 11.26 25.55 -9.84
N ILE A 403 10.86 24.63 -10.71
CA ILE A 403 10.54 24.87 -12.11
C ILE A 403 9.06 24.56 -12.31
N ASP A 404 8.27 25.59 -12.62
CA ASP A 404 6.85 25.43 -12.91
C ASP A 404 6.62 25.39 -14.43
N ILE A 405 5.88 24.37 -14.86
CA ILE A 405 5.56 24.12 -16.27
C ILE A 405 4.04 24.22 -16.42
N ASP A 406 3.60 25.27 -17.11
CA ASP A 406 2.21 25.43 -17.53
C ASP A 406 1.92 24.49 -18.71
N ASN A 407 1.01 23.54 -18.48
CA ASN A 407 0.50 22.61 -19.47
C ASN A 407 -1.02 22.73 -19.66
N HIS A 408 -1.64 23.87 -19.31
CA HIS A 408 -3.09 24.05 -19.37
C HIS A 408 -3.65 23.94 -20.81
N ARG A 409 -2.80 24.15 -21.82
CA ARG A 409 -3.13 23.94 -23.25
C ARG A 409 -2.74 22.56 -23.78
N LYS A 410 -2.34 21.63 -22.91
CA LYS A 410 -1.84 20.28 -23.24
C LYS A 410 -0.75 20.30 -24.32
N MET A 411 0.21 21.22 -24.15
CA MET A 411 1.34 21.38 -25.07
C MET A 411 2.40 20.29 -24.91
N PHE A 412 2.35 19.51 -23.85
CA PHE A 412 3.26 18.42 -23.60
C PHE A 412 2.51 17.17 -23.15
N SER A 413 2.78 16.07 -23.83
CA SER A 413 2.38 14.71 -23.42
C SER A 413 3.36 14.13 -22.41
N PHE A 414 4.66 14.41 -22.60
CA PHE A 414 5.73 13.99 -21.71
C PHE A 414 6.73 15.12 -21.46
N ILE A 415 7.32 15.10 -20.27
CA ILE A 415 8.43 15.95 -19.85
C ILE A 415 9.61 15.04 -19.47
N ARG A 416 10.83 15.46 -19.81
CA ARG A 416 12.04 14.72 -19.51
C ARG A 416 13.08 15.64 -18.90
N LEU A 417 13.74 15.16 -17.85
CA LEU A 417 14.81 15.87 -17.17
C LEU A 417 16.16 15.30 -17.57
N LYS A 418 17.08 16.19 -17.92
CA LYS A 418 18.49 15.89 -18.12
C LYS A 418 19.30 16.56 -17.02
N LEU A 419 20.20 15.81 -16.41
CA LEU A 419 21.12 16.29 -15.38
C LEU A 419 22.56 16.08 -15.81
N GLY A 420 23.47 16.82 -15.18
CA GLY A 420 24.90 16.69 -15.40
C GLY A 420 25.72 17.34 -14.29
N VAL A 421 27.02 17.10 -14.30
CA VAL A 421 28.00 17.82 -13.46
C VAL A 421 29.07 18.46 -14.34
N GLU A 422 29.62 19.58 -13.89
CA GLU A 422 30.71 20.26 -14.60
C GLU A 422 32.02 19.44 -14.59
N LYS A 423 32.24 18.63 -13.55
CA LYS A 423 33.41 17.77 -13.38
C LYS A 423 32.99 16.36 -12.97
N GLU A 424 33.42 15.36 -13.73
CA GLU A 424 33.15 13.95 -13.42
C GLU A 424 33.84 13.50 -12.12
N GLY A 425 33.21 12.57 -11.40
CA GLY A 425 33.74 12.01 -10.15
C GLY A 425 33.45 12.83 -8.90
N GLY A 426 32.85 14.01 -9.04
CA GLY A 426 32.30 14.78 -7.93
C GLY A 426 31.05 14.09 -7.38
N GLY A 427 31.03 13.73 -6.11
CA GLY A 427 30.02 12.85 -5.46
C GLY A 427 28.64 13.49 -5.29
N SER A 428 28.12 14.14 -6.33
CA SER A 428 26.87 14.89 -6.28
C SER A 428 25.66 13.98 -6.22
N ARG A 429 24.67 14.42 -5.45
CA ARG A 429 23.40 13.73 -5.24
C ARG A 429 22.26 14.72 -5.37
N VAL A 430 21.15 14.27 -5.93
CA VAL A 430 19.95 15.09 -6.05
C VAL A 430 18.74 14.43 -5.45
N ASN A 431 17.86 15.28 -4.91
CA ASN A 431 16.47 14.94 -4.65
C ASN A 431 15.61 15.71 -5.65
N ILE A 432 14.70 14.99 -6.32
CA ILE A 432 13.78 15.59 -7.28
C ILE A 432 12.36 15.24 -6.91
N PHE A 433 11.59 16.27 -6.58
CA PHE A 433 10.18 16.15 -6.22
C PHE A 433 9.33 16.73 -7.35
N ILE A 434 8.33 15.97 -7.75
CA ILE A 434 7.35 16.33 -8.76
C ILE A 434 6.01 16.51 -8.06
N VAL A 435 5.29 17.57 -8.41
CA VAL A 435 3.90 17.74 -8.01
C VAL A 435 3.05 17.93 -9.26
N TRP A 436 2.14 16.98 -9.48
CA TRP A 436 1.10 17.06 -10.51
C TRP A 436 -0.09 17.85 -9.99
N ARG A 437 -0.61 18.81 -10.77
CA ARG A 437 -1.76 19.66 -10.40
C ARG A 437 -2.79 19.77 -11.52
#